data_AF-A0A374P4T2-F1
#
_entry.id   AF-A0A374P4T2-F1
#
_cell.length_a   1.000
_cell.length_b   1.000
_cell.length_c   1.000
_cell.angle_alpha   90.00
_cell.angle_beta   90.00
_cell.angle_gamma   90.00
#
_symmetry.space_group_name_H-M   'P 1'
#
loop_
_entity.id
_entity.type
_entity.pdbx_description
1 polymer ?
#
loop_
_entity_poly.entity_id
_entity_poly.type
_entity_poly.pdbx_seq_one_letter_code
_entity_poly.pdbx_strand_id
1 'polypeptide(L)'
;SKSSSIYFCLYEKEKEQKSKGIKTDIKNRFEIRLKNGKAEQTIEQLVFSRNPEQTIANLILTQIDFPDYILWDIFLDNVTTSLPFIMTPVAVNMDKTKRWLERQVMPSLLMIKEIEKKTGAKYLEEIDRHTRLTEKQELKIKQMTTDIADMIEKDTAVPQRNDGIF
;
A
#
# COMPACT_ATOMS: atom_id res chain seq x y z
N SER A 1 3.40 20.65 0.69
CA SER A 1 4.40 20.24 -0.32
C SER A 1 4.45 18.72 -0.42
N LYS A 2 4.90 18.13 -1.54
CA LYS A 2 5.12 16.66 -1.62
C LYS A 2 6.16 16.16 -0.61
N SER A 3 7.00 17.05 -0.08
CA SER A 3 7.96 16.76 0.99
C SER A 3 7.38 16.83 2.41
N SER A 4 6.17 17.37 2.59
CA SER A 4 5.53 17.54 3.89
C SER A 4 5.11 16.19 4.50
N SER A 5 4.98 16.16 5.84
CA SER A 5 4.52 15.00 6.61
C SER A 5 3.05 14.64 6.34
N ILE A 6 2.25 15.61 5.89
CA ILE A 6 0.90 15.43 5.36
C ILE A 6 0.77 16.22 4.05
N TYR A 7 0.16 15.61 3.04
CA TYR A 7 -0.30 16.33 1.85
C TYR A 7 -1.49 15.64 1.19
N PHE A 8 -2.30 16.45 0.51
CA PHE A 8 -3.52 16.02 -0.17
C PHE A 8 -3.33 16.05 -1.69
N CYS A 9 -3.99 15.13 -2.40
CA CYS A 9 -4.04 15.12 -3.86
C CYS A 9 -5.47 14.90 -4.33
N LEU A 10 -6.00 15.87 -5.07
CA LEU A 10 -7.33 15.80 -5.67
C LEU A 10 -7.16 15.83 -7.19
N TYR A 11 -7.67 14.80 -7.88
CA TYR A 11 -7.53 14.73 -9.34
C TYR A 11 -8.56 13.81 -9.99
N GLU A 12 -8.71 13.96 -11.31
CA GLU A 12 -9.57 13.11 -12.15
C GLU A 12 -8.90 11.75 -12.39
N LYS A 13 -9.32 10.74 -11.63
CA LYS A 13 -8.77 9.39 -11.66
C LYS A 13 -9.02 8.69 -12.99
N GLU A 14 -10.18 8.93 -13.60
CA GLU A 14 -10.51 8.35 -14.91
C GLU A 14 -9.53 8.80 -15.99
N LYS A 15 -9.24 10.11 -16.06
CA LYS A 15 -8.25 10.67 -17.01
C LYS A 15 -6.85 10.09 -16.76
N GLU A 16 -6.44 10.00 -15.50
CA GLU A 16 -5.15 9.43 -15.12
C GLU A 16 -5.02 7.94 -15.53
N GLN A 17 -6.05 7.13 -15.30
CA GLN A 17 -6.05 5.71 -15.69
C GLN A 17 -6.14 5.51 -17.20
N LYS A 18 -6.91 6.37 -17.91
CA LYS A 18 -6.99 6.36 -19.37
C LYS A 18 -5.62 6.57 -20.02
N SER A 19 -4.80 7.49 -19.48
CA SER A 19 -3.43 7.71 -19.98
C SER A 19 -2.52 6.46 -19.86
N LYS A 20 -2.89 5.52 -18.97
CA LYS A 20 -2.19 4.26 -18.72
C LYS A 20 -2.83 3.06 -19.42
N GLY A 21 -3.88 3.28 -20.21
CA GLY A 21 -4.64 2.20 -20.86
C GLY A 21 -5.43 1.32 -19.88
N ILE A 22 -5.74 1.82 -18.68
CA ILE A 22 -6.50 1.09 -17.65
C ILE A 22 -7.93 1.62 -17.61
N LYS A 23 -8.91 0.73 -17.66
CA LYS A 23 -10.33 1.07 -17.47
C LYS A 23 -10.66 1.10 -15.98
N THR A 24 -11.38 2.13 -15.55
CA THR A 24 -11.88 2.28 -14.18
C THR A 24 -13.25 2.95 -14.22
N ASP A 25 -14.05 2.67 -13.20
CA ASP A 25 -15.31 3.33 -12.86
C ASP A 25 -15.12 4.54 -11.92
N ILE A 26 -13.91 4.72 -11.36
CA ILE A 26 -13.59 5.80 -10.45
C ILE A 26 -13.32 7.09 -11.24
N LYS A 27 -14.21 8.09 -11.08
CA LYS A 27 -14.09 9.40 -11.73
C LYS A 27 -13.06 10.30 -11.08
N ASN A 28 -13.22 10.57 -9.79
CA ASN A 28 -12.38 11.48 -9.00
C ASN A 28 -11.69 10.72 -7.88
N ARG A 29 -10.53 11.21 -7.45
CA ARG A 29 -9.84 10.68 -6.27
C ARG A 29 -9.34 11.80 -5.38
N PHE A 30 -9.65 11.66 -4.09
CA PHE A 30 -9.09 12.42 -2.99
C PHE A 30 -8.12 11.51 -2.23
N GLU A 31 -6.82 11.83 -2.22
CA GLU A 31 -5.81 11.05 -1.49
C GLU A 31 -5.24 11.88 -0.34
N ILE A 32 -5.22 11.28 0.86
CA ILE A 32 -4.47 11.76 2.01
C ILE A 32 -3.19 10.96 2.09
N ARG A 33 -2.04 11.65 2.07
CA ARG A 33 -0.74 10.99 2.11
C ARG A 33 0.05 11.47 3.32
N LEU A 34 0.34 10.52 4.21
CA LEU A 34 1.03 10.72 5.47
C LEU A 34 2.45 10.14 5.39
N LYS A 35 3.38 10.75 6.11
CA LYS A 35 4.77 10.30 6.19
C LYS A 35 5.33 10.44 7.61
N ASN A 36 6.36 9.64 7.89
CA ASN A 36 7.16 9.70 9.12
C ASN A 36 6.25 9.66 10.37
N GLY A 37 6.59 10.41 11.41
CA GLY A 37 5.84 10.44 12.67
C GLY A 37 4.36 10.81 12.51
N LYS A 38 3.95 11.53 11.45
CA LYS A 38 2.51 11.79 11.23
C LYS A 38 1.77 10.54 10.78
N ALA A 39 2.40 9.68 9.98
CA ALA A 39 1.84 8.38 9.61
C ALA A 39 1.74 7.46 10.83
N GLU A 40 2.79 7.40 11.65
CA GLU A 40 2.83 6.62 12.89
C GLU A 40 1.70 7.05 13.85
N GLN A 41 1.61 8.34 14.17
CA GLN A 41 0.55 8.87 15.03
C GLN A 41 -0.86 8.59 14.52
N THR A 42 -1.09 8.71 13.21
CA THR A 42 -2.40 8.41 12.63
C THR A 42 -2.75 6.92 12.75
N ILE A 43 -1.78 6.04 12.54
CA ILE A 43 -2.00 4.60 12.69
C ILE A 43 -2.26 4.24 14.15
N GLU A 44 -1.50 4.81 15.10
CA GLU A 44 -1.77 4.64 16.53
C GLU A 44 -3.20 5.09 16.87
N GLN A 45 -3.58 6.31 16.46
CA GLN A 45 -4.93 6.82 16.69
C GLN A 45 -6.01 5.92 16.07
N LEU A 46 -5.78 5.41 14.86
CA LEU A 46 -6.68 4.49 14.19
C LEU A 46 -6.85 3.19 14.96
N VAL A 47 -5.74 2.59 15.42
CA VAL A 47 -5.72 1.33 16.18
C VAL A 47 -6.41 1.49 17.53
N PHE A 48 -6.15 2.58 18.24
CA PHE A 48 -6.74 2.84 19.55
C PHE A 48 -8.23 3.20 19.47
N SER A 49 -8.61 4.07 18.53
CA SER A 49 -10.00 4.52 18.41
C SER A 49 -10.91 3.48 17.76
N ARG A 50 -10.35 2.59 16.94
CA ARG A 50 -11.08 1.68 16.04
C ARG A 50 -12.17 2.40 15.23
N ASN A 51 -11.96 3.68 14.96
CA ASN A 51 -12.89 4.56 14.25
C ASN A 51 -12.14 5.26 13.10
N PRO A 52 -12.03 4.58 11.94
CA PRO A 52 -11.36 5.15 10.77
C PRO A 52 -12.03 6.42 10.25
N GLU A 53 -13.36 6.50 10.32
CA GLU A 53 -14.17 7.64 9.87
C GLU A 53 -13.73 8.92 10.58
N GLN A 54 -13.76 8.90 11.91
CA GLN A 54 -13.37 10.05 12.73
C GLN A 54 -11.90 10.40 12.55
N THR A 55 -11.03 9.40 12.48
CA THR A 55 -9.58 9.61 12.29
C THR A 55 -9.30 10.33 10.98
N ILE A 56 -9.95 9.93 9.89
CA ILE A 56 -9.79 10.54 8.57
C ILE A 56 -10.45 11.91 8.50
N ALA A 57 -11.66 12.06 9.05
CA ALA A 57 -12.34 13.36 9.10
C ALA A 57 -11.47 14.41 9.82
N ASN A 58 -10.88 14.05 10.97
CA ASN A 58 -9.96 14.93 11.70
C ASN A 58 -8.74 15.34 10.86
N LEU A 59 -8.18 14.43 10.05
CA LEU A 59 -7.07 14.78 9.15
C LEU A 59 -7.48 15.81 8.10
N ILE A 60 -8.69 15.71 7.56
CA ILE A 60 -9.20 16.64 6.55
C ILE A 60 -9.51 18.00 7.20
N LEU A 61 -10.33 17.99 8.25
CA LEU A 61 -10.84 19.20 8.93
C LEU A 61 -9.73 20.09 9.48
N THR A 62 -8.61 19.50 9.92
CA THR A 62 -7.49 20.29 10.46
C THR A 62 -6.65 20.98 9.39
N GLN A 63 -6.85 20.67 8.10
CA GLN A 63 -5.94 21.10 7.03
C GLN A 63 -6.64 21.82 5.87
N ILE A 64 -7.92 21.52 5.62
CA ILE A 64 -8.66 22.01 4.46
C ILE A 64 -10.03 22.46 4.93
N ASP A 65 -10.37 23.71 4.59
CA ASP A 65 -11.70 24.24 4.72
C ASP A 65 -12.07 25.00 3.44
N PHE A 66 -13.25 24.70 2.90
CA PHE A 66 -13.82 25.39 1.75
C PHE A 66 -15.10 26.08 2.23
N PRO A 67 -14.99 27.32 2.76
CA PRO A 67 -16.15 28.04 3.24
C PRO A 67 -17.15 28.28 2.10
N ASP A 68 -18.43 28.28 2.44
CA ASP A 68 -19.56 28.56 1.52
C ASP A 68 -19.68 27.60 0.32
N TYR A 69 -19.14 26.37 0.45
CA TYR A 69 -19.26 25.34 -0.58
C TYR A 69 -20.04 24.13 -0.06
N ILE A 70 -21.36 24.13 -0.26
CA ILE A 70 -22.26 23.07 0.25
C ILE A 70 -21.86 21.64 -0.15
N LEU A 71 -21.22 21.47 -1.30
CA LEU A 71 -20.73 20.16 -1.73
C LEU A 71 -19.54 19.68 -0.89
N TRP A 72 -18.77 20.58 -0.28
CA TRP A 72 -17.76 20.24 0.72
C TRP A 72 -18.40 19.75 2.01
N ASP A 73 -19.45 20.41 2.49
CA ASP A 73 -20.17 19.98 3.70
C ASP A 73 -20.79 18.60 3.50
N ILE A 74 -21.44 18.37 2.35
CA ILE A 74 -21.98 17.06 1.98
C ILE A 74 -20.85 16.02 1.87
N PHE A 75 -19.69 16.37 1.31
CA PHE A 75 -18.55 15.46 1.23
C PHE A 75 -18.04 15.08 2.62
N LEU A 76 -17.85 16.05 3.51
CA LEU A 76 -17.38 15.81 4.88
C LEU A 76 -18.37 14.96 5.68
N ASP A 77 -19.66 15.27 5.58
CA ASP A 77 -20.71 14.48 6.24
C ASP A 77 -20.65 13.01 5.81
N ASN A 78 -20.55 12.75 4.50
CA ASN A 78 -20.40 11.40 3.96
C ASN A 78 -19.13 10.68 4.44
N VAL A 79 -18.00 11.40 4.58
CA VAL A 79 -16.76 10.83 5.14
C VAL A 79 -16.96 10.41 6.61
N THR A 80 -17.72 11.18 7.37
CA THR A 80 -17.96 10.92 8.80
C THR A 80 -19.05 9.90 9.09
N THR A 81 -20.02 9.71 8.20
CA THR A 81 -21.23 8.91 8.49
C THR A 81 -21.39 7.68 7.61
N SER A 82 -20.85 7.70 6.39
CA SER A 82 -21.36 6.84 5.30
C SER A 82 -20.30 6.13 4.50
N LEU A 83 -18.99 6.35 4.75
CA LEU A 83 -17.93 5.69 4.01
C LEU A 83 -17.56 4.36 4.69
N PRO A 84 -17.97 3.17 4.18
CA PRO A 84 -17.57 1.91 4.77
C PRO A 84 -16.07 1.71 4.56
N PHE A 85 -15.28 1.87 5.62
CA PHE A 85 -13.87 1.55 5.59
C PHE A 85 -13.72 0.03 5.61
N ILE A 86 -13.46 -0.55 4.43
CA ILE A 86 -13.13 -1.97 4.31
C ILE A 86 -11.74 -2.17 4.91
N MET A 87 -11.70 -2.65 6.15
CA MET A 87 -10.48 -3.01 6.88
C MET A 87 -10.14 -4.50 6.74
N THR A 88 -10.91 -5.27 5.96
CA THR A 88 -10.59 -6.68 5.72
C THR A 88 -9.27 -6.79 4.98
N PRO A 89 -8.29 -7.54 5.54
CA PRO A 89 -6.99 -7.69 4.90
C PRO A 89 -7.17 -8.42 3.57
N VAL A 90 -6.63 -7.84 2.50
CA VAL A 90 -6.52 -8.53 1.22
C VAL A 90 -5.18 -9.26 1.22
N ALA A 91 -5.21 -10.57 1.05
CA ALA A 91 -3.99 -11.37 0.94
C ALA A 91 -3.09 -10.80 -0.16
N VAL A 92 -1.80 -10.67 0.15
CA VAL A 92 -0.81 -10.29 -0.85
C VAL A 92 -0.84 -11.34 -1.95
N ASN A 93 -0.84 -10.92 -3.22
CA ASN A 93 -0.79 -11.83 -4.35
C ASN A 93 0.35 -11.49 -5.33
N MET A 94 0.68 -12.46 -6.17
CA MET A 94 1.81 -12.39 -7.10
C MET A 94 1.39 -12.13 -8.55
N ASP A 95 0.10 -11.91 -8.82
CA ASP A 95 -0.43 -11.81 -10.20
C ASP A 95 0.26 -10.74 -11.03
N LYS A 96 0.50 -9.56 -10.44
CA LYS A 96 1.22 -8.47 -11.10
C LYS A 96 2.68 -8.85 -11.39
N THR A 97 3.35 -9.51 -10.43
CA THR A 97 4.74 -9.95 -10.60
C THR A 97 4.84 -11.05 -11.66
N LYS A 98 3.93 -12.03 -11.65
CA LYS A 98 3.81 -13.09 -12.65
C LYS A 98 3.60 -12.51 -14.05
N ARG A 99 2.63 -11.60 -14.20
CA ARG A 99 2.34 -10.94 -15.48
C ARG A 99 3.49 -10.09 -15.99
N TRP A 100 4.22 -9.41 -15.10
CA TRP A 100 5.43 -8.67 -15.46
C TRP A 100 6.53 -9.62 -15.93
N LEU A 101 6.80 -10.71 -15.21
CA LEU A 101 7.77 -11.73 -15.62
C LEU A 101 7.43 -12.29 -17.01
N GLU A 102 6.19 -12.75 -17.19
CA GLU A 102 5.70 -13.30 -18.46
C GLU A 102 5.89 -12.34 -19.64
N ARG A 103 5.62 -11.05 -19.44
CA ARG A 103 5.65 -10.06 -20.52
C ARG A 103 7.01 -9.41 -20.75
N GLN A 104 7.84 -9.28 -19.73
CA GLN A 104 9.04 -8.44 -19.79
C GLN A 104 10.33 -9.24 -19.67
N VAL A 105 10.31 -10.39 -18.97
CA VAL A 105 11.53 -11.14 -18.65
C VAL A 105 11.60 -12.45 -19.44
N MET A 106 10.48 -13.18 -19.55
CA MET A 106 10.46 -14.51 -20.15
C MET A 106 10.99 -14.56 -21.60
N PRO A 107 10.69 -13.61 -22.51
CA PRO A 107 11.22 -13.66 -23.87
C PRO A 107 12.75 -13.63 -23.93
N SER A 108 13.38 -12.74 -23.16
CA SER A 108 14.84 -12.63 -23.09
C SER A 108 15.46 -13.83 -22.38
N LEU A 109 14.82 -14.35 -21.34
CA LEU A 109 15.27 -15.54 -20.63
C LEU A 109 15.32 -16.76 -21.56
N LEU A 110 14.30 -16.95 -22.40
CA LEU A 110 14.28 -18.04 -23.39
C LEU A 110 15.37 -17.88 -24.44
N MET A 111 15.61 -16.66 -24.91
CA MET A 111 16.69 -16.36 -25.85
C MET A 111 18.06 -16.73 -25.27
N ILE A 112 18.36 -16.33 -24.02
CA ILE A 112 19.64 -16.65 -23.36
C ILE A 112 19.80 -18.17 -23.20
N LYS A 113 18.77 -18.89 -22.76
CA LYS A 113 18.83 -20.36 -22.63
C LYS A 113 19.18 -21.05 -23.95
N GLU A 114 18.63 -20.58 -25.07
CA GLU A 114 18.93 -21.14 -26.38
C GLU A 114 20.38 -20.82 -26.83
N ILE A 115 20.91 -19.65 -26.47
CA ILE A 115 22.31 -19.30 -26.70
C ILE A 115 23.24 -20.19 -25.88
N GLU A 116 22.97 -20.38 -24.59
CA GLU A 116 23.76 -21.24 -23.70
C GLU A 116 23.81 -22.69 -24.22
N LYS A 117 22.67 -23.21 -24.69
CA LYS A 117 22.58 -24.56 -25.27
C LYS A 117 23.50 -24.75 -26.48
N LYS A 118 23.68 -23.71 -27.30
CA LYS A 118 24.51 -23.77 -28.52
C LYS A 118 25.99 -23.48 -28.27
N THR A 119 26.29 -22.65 -27.29
CA THR A 119 27.64 -22.13 -27.06
C THR A 119 28.35 -22.76 -25.86
N GLY A 120 27.61 -23.42 -24.98
CA GLY A 120 28.13 -23.92 -23.69
C GLY A 120 28.38 -22.82 -22.66
N ALA A 121 28.07 -21.57 -22.97
CA ALA A 121 28.16 -20.46 -22.02
C ALA A 121 27.15 -20.63 -20.85
N LYS A 122 27.41 -19.97 -19.73
CA LYS A 122 26.63 -20.08 -18.48
C LYS A 122 26.22 -18.72 -17.90
N TYR A 123 25.73 -17.83 -18.76
CA TYR A 123 25.26 -16.49 -18.40
C TYR A 123 24.21 -16.47 -17.29
N LEU A 124 23.25 -17.40 -17.28
CA LEU A 124 22.20 -17.43 -16.27
C LEU A 124 22.75 -17.82 -14.89
N GLU A 125 23.70 -18.76 -14.84
CA GLU A 125 24.37 -19.15 -13.61
C GLU A 125 25.20 -17.99 -13.04
N GLU A 126 25.85 -17.22 -13.91
CA GLU A 126 26.61 -16.03 -13.52
C GLU A 126 25.70 -14.92 -12.96
N ILE A 127 24.57 -14.64 -13.61
CA ILE A 127 23.60 -13.63 -13.13
C ILE A 127 23.04 -14.03 -11.76
N ASP A 128 22.71 -15.31 -11.57
CA ASP A 128 22.17 -15.83 -10.31
C ASP A 128 23.15 -15.62 -9.15
N ARG A 129 24.44 -15.95 -9.34
CA ARG A 129 25.48 -15.77 -8.32
C ARG A 129 25.60 -14.33 -7.80
N HIS A 130 25.35 -13.34 -8.66
CA HIS A 130 25.45 -11.92 -8.33
C HIS A 130 24.12 -11.28 -7.92
N THR A 131 23.00 -11.98 -8.08
CA THR A 131 21.68 -11.45 -7.73
C THR A 131 21.41 -11.67 -6.24
N ARG A 132 20.84 -10.65 -5.58
CA ARG A 132 20.37 -10.73 -4.19
C ARG A 132 18.95 -10.20 -4.12
N LEU A 133 18.19 -10.73 -3.16
CA LEU A 133 16.89 -10.17 -2.85
C LEU A 133 17.07 -8.78 -2.26
N THR A 134 16.21 -7.87 -2.67
CA THR A 134 16.06 -6.57 -2.00
C THR A 134 15.19 -6.74 -0.76
N GLU A 135 15.35 -5.88 0.25
CA GLU A 135 14.52 -5.88 1.47
C GLU A 135 13.02 -5.91 1.15
N LYS A 136 12.60 -5.18 0.12
CA LYS A 136 11.21 -5.17 -0.36
C LYS A 136 10.76 -6.53 -0.88
N GLN A 137 11.62 -7.25 -1.60
CA GLN A 137 11.32 -8.59 -2.09
C GLN A 137 11.28 -9.61 -0.95
N GLU A 138 12.18 -9.50 0.02
CA GLU A 138 12.20 -10.34 1.22
C GLU A 138 10.92 -10.14 2.06
N LEU A 139 10.51 -8.89 2.28
CA LEU A 139 9.26 -8.58 2.98
C LEU A 139 8.06 -9.18 2.26
N LYS A 140 8.04 -9.10 0.92
CA LYS A 140 6.97 -9.70 0.12
C LYS A 140 6.97 -11.22 0.21
N ILE A 141 8.14 -11.87 0.23
CA ILE A 141 8.26 -13.31 0.48
C ILE A 141 7.66 -13.65 1.85
N LYS A 142 8.09 -12.95 2.91
CA LYS A 142 7.56 -13.15 4.26
C LYS A 142 6.03 -13.02 4.30
N GLN A 143 5.45 -12.01 3.66
CA GLN A 143 3.99 -11.83 3.59
C GLN A 143 3.28 -12.98 2.86
N MET A 144 3.90 -13.56 1.84
CA MET A 144 3.32 -14.66 1.06
C MET A 144 3.47 -16.02 1.75
N THR A 145 4.43 -16.17 2.66
CA THR A 145 4.75 -17.43 3.34
C THR A 145 4.31 -17.47 4.81
N THR A 146 3.83 -16.36 5.37
CA THR A 146 3.27 -16.29 6.73
C THR A 146 1.77 -16.56 6.65
N ASP A 147 1.26 -17.47 7.48
CA ASP A 147 -0.18 -17.72 7.57
C ASP A 147 -0.89 -16.45 8.11
N ILE A 148 -2.13 -16.23 7.67
CA ILE A 148 -2.95 -15.10 8.14
C ILE A 148 -3.18 -15.20 9.66
N ALA A 149 -3.28 -16.42 10.21
CA ALA A 149 -3.41 -16.64 11.65
C ALA A 149 -2.18 -16.13 12.43
N ASP A 150 -0.98 -16.37 11.90
CA ASP A 150 0.30 -15.96 12.52
C ASP A 150 0.54 -14.44 12.47
N MET A 151 -0.19 -13.72 11.60
CA MET A 151 -0.18 -12.25 11.55
C MET A 151 -1.05 -11.62 12.65
N ILE A 152 -2.01 -12.36 13.22
CA ILE A 152 -2.96 -11.84 14.22
C ILE A 152 -2.47 -12.10 15.66
N GLU A 153 -1.78 -13.20 15.92
CA GLU A 153 -1.38 -13.59 17.28
C GLU A 153 -0.21 -12.79 17.89
N LYS A 154 0.61 -12.09 17.10
CA LYS A 154 1.80 -11.40 17.63
C LYS A 154 1.53 -10.05 18.31
N ASP A 155 0.33 -9.49 18.17
CA ASP A 155 -0.06 -8.20 18.77
C ASP A 155 -0.97 -8.33 20.01
N THR A 156 -1.35 -9.54 20.42
CA THR A 156 -2.16 -9.75 21.65
C THR A 156 -1.31 -9.96 22.90
N ALA A 157 0.02 -10.08 22.77
CA ALA A 157 0.94 -10.07 23.91
C ALA A 157 1.17 -8.63 24.39
N VAL A 158 0.16 -8.04 25.04
CA VAL A 158 0.37 -6.87 25.89
C VAL A 158 1.41 -7.28 26.95
N PRO A 159 2.58 -6.65 27.05
CA PRO A 159 3.45 -6.89 28.19
C PRO A 159 2.67 -6.41 29.42
N GLN A 160 2.35 -7.33 30.32
CA GLN A 160 1.87 -6.96 31.65
C GLN A 160 2.98 -6.13 32.31
N ARG A 161 2.85 -4.80 32.24
CA ARG A 161 3.57 -3.91 33.12
C ARG A 161 3.01 -4.16 34.51
N ASN A 162 3.74 -4.97 35.25
CA ASN A 162 3.50 -5.21 36.66
C ASN A 162 3.96 -3.96 37.43
N ASP A 163 3.17 -2.89 37.36
CA ASP A 163 3.41 -1.69 38.14
C ASP A 163 2.74 -1.91 39.51
N GLY A 164 3.49 -2.60 40.38
CA GLY A 164 3.15 -2.73 41.78
C GLY A 164 3.09 -1.36 42.47
N ILE A 165 1.93 -1.10 43.09
CA ILE A 165 1.73 -0.43 44.39
C ILE A 165 2.65 0.79 44.67
N PHE A 166 2.13 2.02 44.47
CA PHE A 166 1.66 2.96 45.52
C PHE A 166 1.02 4.19 44.87
#